data_AF-A0A662QA09-F1
#
_entry.id   AF-A0A662QA09-F1
#
_cell.length_a   1.000
_cell.length_b   1.000
_cell.length_c   1.000
_cell.angle_alpha   90.00
_cell.angle_beta   90.00
_cell.angle_gamma   90.00
#
_symmetry.space_group_name_H-M   'P 1'
#
loop_
_entity.id
_entity.type
_entity.pdbx_description
1 polymer ?
#
loop_
_entity_poly.entity_id
_entity_poly.type
_entity_poly.pdbx_seq_one_letter_code
_entity_poly.pdbx_strand_id
1 'polypeptide(L)'
;RIRELEGSVKEIYGYFNNHFHGYACESALMVLEMLGVLTPEQAEAKKRVDQHFKTGRALVPPPAAKAKGLQAYLLAQSSDPSQLILLFTDERRVKRASEIPVEQVIIEEASPAYIKARVKDYTVIVDAENKVILHNCADFSRVSVAKQFCKHLARLFTALPKELAANILRNLNSELEEWTFKPLTGEEEEAQS
;
A
#
# COMPACT_ATOMS: atom_id res chain seq x y z
N ARG A 1 -21.95 28.08 -9.35
CA ARG A 1 -21.15 28.87 -8.38
C ARG A 1 -19.90 29.54 -8.98
N ILE A 2 -18.88 28.84 -9.49
CA ILE A 2 -17.72 29.54 -10.14
C ILE A 2 -18.15 30.29 -11.41
N ARG A 3 -18.90 29.63 -12.31
CA ARG A 3 -19.47 30.27 -13.51
C ARG A 3 -20.46 31.41 -13.24
N GLU A 4 -21.05 31.44 -12.04
CA GLU A 4 -21.94 32.55 -11.64
C GLU A 4 -21.15 33.78 -11.21
N LEU A 5 -19.94 33.59 -10.67
CA LEU A 5 -19.07 34.68 -10.20
C LEU A 5 -18.31 35.34 -11.34
N GLU A 6 -18.09 34.62 -12.44
CA GLU A 6 -17.30 35.05 -13.60
C GLU A 6 -17.76 36.38 -14.22
N GLY A 7 -19.06 36.68 -14.19
CA GLY A 7 -19.61 37.95 -14.68
C GLY A 7 -19.56 39.12 -13.68
N SER A 8 -19.13 38.88 -12.45
CA SER A 8 -19.24 39.84 -11.34
C SER A 8 -17.89 40.24 -10.73
N VAL A 9 -16.79 39.63 -11.15
CA VAL A 9 -15.44 39.90 -10.65
C VAL A 9 -14.43 39.97 -11.80
N LYS A 10 -13.37 40.75 -11.61
CA LYS A 10 -12.31 40.92 -12.61
C LYS A 10 -11.40 39.69 -12.73
N GLU A 11 -11.14 39.01 -11.62
CA GLU A 11 -10.24 37.86 -11.53
C GLU A 11 -10.76 36.84 -10.49
N ILE A 12 -10.56 35.55 -10.75
CA ILE A 12 -10.91 34.46 -9.85
C ILE A 12 -9.66 33.63 -9.55
N TYR A 13 -9.37 33.44 -8.27
CA TYR A 13 -8.28 32.59 -7.79
C TYR A 13 -8.83 31.32 -7.15
N GLY A 14 -8.23 30.17 -7.48
CA GLY A 14 -8.54 28.87 -6.86
C GLY A 14 -7.38 28.40 -5.99
N TYR A 15 -7.66 28.10 -4.71
CA TYR A 15 -6.67 27.54 -3.79
C TYR A 15 -7.04 26.09 -3.44
N PHE A 16 -6.15 25.15 -3.78
CA PHE A 16 -6.34 23.72 -3.56
C PHE A 16 -5.42 23.25 -2.42
N ASN A 17 -6.00 23.03 -1.24
CA ASN A 17 -5.24 22.67 -0.02
C ASN A 17 -5.19 21.16 0.27
N ASN A 18 -5.57 20.31 -0.70
CA ASN A 18 -5.51 18.86 -0.59
C ASN A 18 -4.10 18.33 -0.95
N HIS A 19 -3.05 18.86 -0.31
CA HIS A 19 -1.66 18.55 -0.64
C HIS A 19 -1.24 17.10 -0.28
N PHE A 20 -2.08 16.31 0.38
CA PHE A 20 -1.76 14.91 0.61
C PHE A 20 -1.60 14.19 -0.76
N HIS A 21 -0.48 13.49 -0.99
CA HIS A 21 -0.17 12.76 -2.24
C HIS A 21 -0.17 13.54 -3.57
N GLY A 22 -0.15 14.88 -3.58
CA GLY A 22 -0.08 15.65 -4.83
C GLY A 22 -1.43 15.85 -5.54
N TYR A 23 -2.55 15.55 -4.86
CA TYR A 23 -3.91 15.74 -5.39
C TYR A 23 -4.26 17.19 -5.71
N ALA A 24 -3.56 18.17 -5.13
CA ALA A 24 -3.78 19.58 -5.43
C ALA A 24 -3.57 19.91 -6.91
N CYS A 25 -2.53 19.35 -7.52
CA CYS A 25 -2.25 19.55 -8.94
C CYS A 25 -3.31 18.89 -9.82
N GLU A 26 -3.72 17.66 -9.48
CA GLU A 26 -4.77 16.93 -10.20
C GLU A 26 -6.11 17.66 -10.12
N SER A 27 -6.50 18.09 -8.91
CA SER A 27 -7.77 18.79 -8.66
C SER A 27 -7.83 20.14 -9.38
N ALA A 28 -6.71 20.88 -9.39
CA ALA A 28 -6.61 22.12 -10.15
C ALA A 28 -6.82 21.89 -11.64
N LEU A 29 -6.15 20.88 -12.21
CA LEU A 29 -6.28 20.54 -13.63
C LEU A 29 -7.69 20.03 -13.99
N MET A 30 -8.34 19.24 -13.13
CA MET A 30 -9.74 18.83 -13.33
C MET A 30 -10.70 20.02 -13.34
N VAL A 31 -10.54 20.98 -12.41
CA VAL A 31 -11.41 22.17 -12.36
C VAL A 31 -11.21 23.04 -13.60
N LEU A 32 -9.96 23.24 -14.05
CA LEU A 32 -9.67 23.97 -15.29
C LEU A 32 -10.30 23.29 -16.53
N GLU A 33 -10.27 21.95 -16.58
CA GLU A 33 -10.94 21.15 -17.62
C GLU A 33 -12.46 21.34 -17.59
N MET A 34 -13.09 21.24 -16.42
CA MET A 34 -14.54 21.44 -16.24
C MET A 34 -15.00 22.87 -16.61
N LEU A 35 -14.12 23.86 -16.41
CA LEU A 35 -14.37 25.24 -16.79
C LEU A 35 -14.11 25.51 -18.29
N GLY A 36 -13.51 24.56 -19.02
CA GLY A 36 -13.21 24.71 -20.45
C GLY A 36 -12.05 25.67 -20.74
N VAL A 37 -11.22 25.98 -19.73
CA VAL A 37 -10.09 26.94 -19.82
C VAL A 37 -8.72 26.26 -19.76
N LEU A 38 -8.70 24.93 -19.83
CA LEU A 38 -7.49 24.12 -19.78
C LEU A 38 -6.63 24.35 -21.04
N THR A 39 -5.36 24.72 -20.87
CA THR A 39 -4.44 24.88 -22.00
C THR A 39 -3.94 23.52 -22.53
N PRO A 40 -3.41 23.44 -23.76
CA PRO A 40 -2.83 22.19 -24.29
C PRO A 40 -1.71 21.61 -23.41
N GLU A 41 -0.82 22.46 -22.90
CA GLU A 41 0.28 22.05 -22.00
C GLU A 41 -0.25 21.51 -20.67
N GLN A 42 -1.31 22.12 -20.13
CA GLN A 42 -1.99 21.65 -18.93
C GLN A 42 -2.75 20.34 -19.16
N ALA A 43 -3.31 20.14 -20.36
CA ALA A 43 -3.94 18.87 -20.74
C ALA A 43 -2.91 17.72 -20.82
N GLU A 44 -1.71 17.97 -21.33
CA GLU A 44 -0.61 17.00 -21.27
C GLU A 44 -0.15 16.73 -19.84
N ALA A 45 -0.02 17.78 -19.02
CA ALA A 45 0.30 17.64 -17.61
C ALA A 45 -0.75 16.79 -16.89
N LYS A 46 -2.03 17.02 -17.15
CA LYS A 46 -3.14 16.22 -16.61
C LYS A 46 -3.03 14.76 -17.01
N LYS A 47 -2.76 14.45 -18.29
CA LYS A 47 -2.53 13.07 -18.73
C LYS A 47 -1.40 12.38 -17.97
N ARG A 48 -0.29 13.07 -17.70
CA ARG A 48 0.83 12.53 -16.92
C ARG A 48 0.44 12.27 -15.46
N VAL A 49 -0.29 13.20 -14.84
CA VAL A 49 -0.78 13.06 -13.47
C VAL A 49 -1.80 11.93 -13.36
N ASP A 50 -2.76 11.85 -14.29
CA ASP A 50 -3.74 10.77 -14.37
C ASP A 50 -3.05 9.41 -14.56
N GLN A 51 -2.03 9.32 -15.43
CA GLN A 51 -1.25 8.08 -15.60
C GLN A 51 -0.48 7.69 -14.34
N HIS A 52 0.07 8.67 -13.62
CA HIS A 52 0.76 8.44 -12.36
C HIS A 52 -0.17 7.84 -11.31
N PHE A 53 -1.39 8.37 -11.17
CA PHE A 53 -2.40 7.89 -10.23
C PHE A 53 -3.17 6.65 -10.68
N LYS A 54 -3.30 6.39 -12.00
CA LYS A 54 -3.94 5.19 -12.56
C LYS A 54 -3.33 3.89 -12.04
N THR A 55 -2.04 3.89 -11.69
CA THR A 55 -1.36 2.71 -11.13
C THR A 55 -1.67 2.49 -9.64
N GLY A 56 -2.30 3.45 -8.96
CA GLY A 56 -2.54 3.44 -7.52
C GLY A 56 -1.27 3.54 -6.64
N ARG A 57 -0.09 3.20 -7.18
CA ARG A 57 1.20 3.18 -6.47
C ARG A 57 1.60 4.55 -5.91
N ALA A 58 1.33 5.62 -6.65
CA ALA A 58 1.62 7.00 -6.24
C ALA A 58 0.88 7.43 -4.96
N LEU A 59 -0.25 6.79 -4.66
CA LEU A 59 -1.09 7.07 -3.50
C LEU A 59 -0.65 6.33 -2.24
N VAL A 60 0.29 5.41 -2.38
CA VAL A 60 0.81 4.63 -1.27
C VAL A 60 2.07 5.36 -0.75
N PRO A 61 2.10 5.81 0.53
CA PRO A 61 3.32 6.33 1.13
C PRO A 61 4.47 5.32 0.95
N PRO A 62 5.72 5.76 0.69
CA PRO A 62 6.83 4.83 0.57
C PRO A 62 7.09 4.10 1.90
N PRO A 63 7.74 2.92 1.88
CA PRO A 63 8.14 2.23 3.10
C PRO A 63 9.09 3.09 3.95
N ALA A 64 9.15 2.81 5.25
CA ALA A 64 10.00 3.53 6.20
C ALA A 64 11.48 3.45 5.79
N ALA A 65 11.90 2.28 5.31
CA ALA A 65 13.16 2.15 4.59
C ALA A 65 12.99 2.73 3.17
N LYS A 66 13.71 3.81 2.85
CA LYS A 66 13.78 4.28 1.46
C LYS A 66 14.25 3.11 0.58
N ALA A 67 13.48 2.78 -0.45
CA ALA A 67 13.62 1.58 -1.28
C ALA A 67 15.02 1.36 -1.91
N LYS A 68 15.93 2.35 -1.86
CA LYS A 68 17.30 2.27 -2.39
C LYS A 68 18.26 3.04 -1.47
N GLY A 69 19.12 2.34 -0.73
CA GLY A 69 20.16 2.95 0.10
C GLY A 69 20.77 2.01 1.14
N LEU A 70 21.85 2.46 1.80
CA LEU A 70 22.58 1.70 2.82
C LEU A 70 21.65 1.19 3.94
N GLN A 71 20.65 1.99 4.32
CA GLN A 71 19.67 1.61 5.34
C GLN A 71 18.86 0.37 4.95
N ALA A 72 18.36 0.30 3.70
CA ALA A 72 17.60 -0.86 3.23
C ALA A 72 18.49 -2.12 3.17
N TYR A 73 19.76 -1.97 2.77
CA TYR A 73 20.75 -3.06 2.77
C TYR A 73 21.05 -3.59 4.18
N LEU A 74 21.18 -2.70 5.17
CA LEU A 74 21.39 -3.09 6.58
C LEU A 74 20.15 -3.80 7.14
N LEU A 75 18.95 -3.28 6.85
CA LEU A 75 17.70 -3.89 7.30
C LEU A 75 17.50 -5.28 6.69
N ALA A 76 17.80 -5.47 5.40
CA ALA A 76 17.68 -6.76 4.73
C ALA A 76 18.57 -7.87 5.33
N GLN A 77 19.64 -7.48 6.03
CA GLN A 77 20.53 -8.40 6.75
C GLN A 77 20.09 -8.68 8.20
N SER A 78 19.10 -7.93 8.71
CA SER A 78 18.59 -8.14 10.06
C SER A 78 18.00 -9.53 10.23
N SER A 79 18.12 -10.11 11.43
CA SER A 79 17.38 -11.29 11.87
C SER A 79 16.13 -10.96 12.66
N ASP A 80 15.86 -9.67 12.90
CA ASP A 80 14.66 -9.20 13.56
C ASP A 80 13.54 -8.91 12.54
N PRO A 81 12.42 -9.65 12.56
CA PRO A 81 11.26 -9.38 11.71
C PRO A 81 10.76 -7.94 11.83
N SER A 82 10.85 -7.34 13.02
CA SER A 82 10.39 -5.97 13.27
C SER A 82 11.15 -4.94 12.42
N GLN A 83 12.44 -5.20 12.17
CA GLN A 83 13.27 -4.39 11.28
C GLN A 83 12.98 -4.68 9.81
N LEU A 84 12.83 -5.95 9.45
CA LEU A 84 12.55 -6.37 8.07
C LEU A 84 11.20 -5.83 7.56
N ILE A 85 10.19 -5.73 8.42
CA ILE A 85 8.87 -5.15 8.06
C ILE A 85 8.99 -3.71 7.55
N LEU A 86 9.99 -2.94 7.99
CA LEU A 86 10.20 -1.54 7.55
C LEU A 86 10.55 -1.42 6.06
N LEU A 87 10.94 -2.53 5.41
CA LEU A 87 11.14 -2.62 3.96
C LEU A 87 9.81 -2.59 3.19
N PHE A 88 8.70 -2.96 3.85
CA PHE A 88 7.41 -3.16 3.20
C PHE A 88 6.31 -2.23 3.69
N THR A 89 6.56 -1.38 4.70
CA THR A 89 5.53 -0.49 5.23
C THR A 89 6.14 0.75 5.88
N ASP A 90 5.32 1.77 6.12
CA ASP A 90 5.73 2.99 6.82
C ASP A 90 5.59 2.89 8.35
N GLU A 91 6.27 3.78 9.06
CA GLU A 91 6.30 3.80 10.53
C GLU A 91 4.90 3.94 11.17
N ARG A 92 3.97 4.67 10.54
CA ARG A 92 2.61 4.84 11.07
C ARG A 92 1.85 3.51 11.01
N ARG A 93 2.04 2.73 9.94
CA ARG A 93 1.45 1.38 9.81
C ARG A 93 2.09 0.38 10.79
N VAL A 94 3.40 0.46 11.04
CA VAL A 94 4.06 -0.36 12.08
C VAL A 94 3.50 -0.02 13.47
N LYS A 95 3.37 1.26 13.82
CA LYS A 95 2.78 1.67 15.10
C LYS A 95 1.34 1.16 15.26
N ARG A 96 0.52 1.26 14.21
CA ARG A 96 -0.84 0.72 14.21
C ARG A 96 -0.90 -0.80 14.24
N ALA A 97 0.17 -1.48 13.84
CA ALA A 97 0.29 -2.93 13.94
C ALA A 97 0.54 -3.35 15.39
N SER A 98 1.41 -2.64 16.12
CA SER A 98 1.69 -2.95 17.54
C SER A 98 0.51 -2.68 18.47
N GLU A 99 -0.44 -1.83 18.06
CA GLU A 99 -1.72 -1.60 18.75
C GLU A 99 -2.69 -2.79 18.64
N ILE A 100 -2.45 -3.75 17.73
CA ILE A 100 -3.28 -4.96 17.62
C ILE A 100 -2.81 -5.97 18.67
N PRO A 101 -3.66 -6.41 19.61
CA PRO A 101 -3.28 -7.42 20.61
C PRO A 101 -2.80 -8.72 19.95
N VAL A 102 -1.85 -9.42 20.57
CA VAL A 102 -1.28 -10.65 19.98
C VAL A 102 -2.31 -11.77 19.95
N GLU A 103 -3.23 -11.75 20.91
CA GLU A 103 -4.35 -12.67 21.08
C GLU A 103 -5.36 -12.57 19.92
N GLN A 104 -5.34 -11.46 19.18
CA GLN A 104 -6.14 -11.28 17.96
C GLN A 104 -5.44 -11.79 16.70
N VAL A 105 -4.30 -12.45 16.83
CA VAL A 105 -3.58 -13.13 15.75
C VAL A 105 -3.71 -14.64 15.96
N ILE A 106 -4.55 -15.28 15.15
CA ILE A 106 -4.77 -16.71 15.18
C ILE A 106 -4.02 -17.31 13.99
N ILE A 107 -2.95 -18.04 14.27
CA ILE A 107 -2.19 -18.76 13.24
C ILE A 107 -2.85 -20.14 13.08
N GLU A 108 -3.43 -20.40 11.91
CA GLU A 108 -4.07 -21.68 11.59
C GLU A 108 -3.05 -22.67 11.04
N GLU A 109 -2.16 -22.19 10.16
CA GLU A 109 -1.07 -22.95 9.57
C GLU A 109 0.17 -22.06 9.46
N ALA A 110 1.34 -22.60 9.77
CA ALA A 110 2.61 -21.89 9.62
C ALA A 110 3.73 -22.86 9.28
N SER A 111 4.21 -22.74 8.04
CA SER A 111 5.39 -23.43 7.53
C SER A 111 6.22 -22.46 6.67
N PRO A 112 7.46 -22.81 6.30
CA PRO A 112 8.26 -22.01 5.38
C PRO A 112 7.63 -21.79 4.00
N ALA A 113 6.76 -22.72 3.54
CA ALA A 113 6.11 -22.67 2.24
C ALA A 113 4.76 -21.95 2.29
N TYR A 114 4.04 -22.05 3.40
CA TYR A 114 2.66 -21.59 3.50
C TYR A 114 2.30 -21.12 4.91
N ILE A 115 1.63 -19.98 5.00
CA ILE A 115 1.04 -19.45 6.23
C ILE A 115 -0.41 -19.10 5.97
N LYS A 116 -1.30 -19.57 6.85
CA LYS A 116 -2.69 -19.15 6.93
C LYS A 116 -2.99 -18.66 8.34
N ALA A 117 -3.50 -17.44 8.45
CA ALA A 117 -3.79 -16.83 9.73
C ALA A 117 -5.00 -15.90 9.65
N ARG A 118 -5.63 -15.66 10.81
CA ARG A 118 -6.59 -14.58 11.01
C ARG A 118 -5.98 -13.51 11.89
N VAL A 119 -6.09 -12.25 11.46
CA VAL A 119 -5.71 -11.08 12.25
C VAL A 119 -6.97 -10.23 12.43
N LYS A 120 -7.54 -10.23 13.64
CA LYS A 120 -8.93 -9.79 13.88
C LYS A 120 -9.89 -10.63 13.02
N ASP A 121 -10.80 -9.96 12.30
CA ASP A 121 -11.78 -10.57 11.41
C ASP A 121 -11.26 -10.74 9.97
N TYR A 122 -9.96 -10.55 9.73
CA TYR A 122 -9.36 -10.60 8.41
C TYR A 122 -8.50 -11.85 8.22
N THR A 123 -8.65 -12.50 7.07
CA THR A 123 -7.85 -13.66 6.65
C THR A 123 -6.60 -13.19 5.93
N VAL A 124 -5.44 -13.75 6.29
CA VAL A 124 -4.15 -13.55 5.63
C VAL A 124 -3.63 -14.90 5.19
N ILE A 125 -3.29 -15.02 3.91
CA ILE A 125 -2.60 -16.17 3.33
C ILE A 125 -1.28 -15.67 2.75
N VAL A 126 -0.18 -16.30 3.15
CA VAL A 126 1.15 -16.10 2.56
C VAL A 126 1.57 -17.43 1.98
N ASP A 127 1.47 -17.55 0.67
CA ASP A 127 1.93 -18.70 -0.10
C ASP A 127 3.33 -18.37 -0.64
N ALA A 128 4.35 -18.79 0.08
CA ALA A 128 5.74 -18.54 -0.28
C ALA A 128 6.22 -19.44 -1.42
N GLU A 129 5.59 -20.60 -1.62
CA GLU A 129 5.87 -21.48 -2.74
C GLU A 129 5.46 -20.85 -4.08
N ASN A 130 4.22 -20.33 -4.15
CA ASN A 130 3.71 -19.64 -5.34
C ASN A 130 4.03 -18.13 -5.36
N LYS A 131 4.71 -17.62 -4.33
CA LYS A 131 5.06 -16.19 -4.15
C LYS A 131 3.83 -15.27 -4.19
N VAL A 132 2.76 -15.67 -3.50
CA VAL A 132 1.50 -14.92 -3.45
C VAL A 132 1.17 -14.54 -2.00
N ILE A 133 0.73 -13.29 -1.82
CA ILE A 133 0.11 -12.83 -0.58
C ILE A 133 -1.34 -12.43 -0.86
N LEU A 134 -2.27 -13.09 -0.16
CA LEU A 134 -3.70 -12.80 -0.20
C LEU A 134 -4.17 -12.27 1.14
N HIS A 135 -4.96 -11.19 1.10
CA HIS A 135 -5.57 -10.65 2.32
C HIS A 135 -6.80 -9.80 2.00
N ASN A 136 -7.87 -9.95 2.79
CA ASN A 136 -9.17 -9.29 2.58
C ASN A 136 -9.32 -7.92 3.28
N CYS A 137 -8.23 -7.27 3.71
CA CYS A 137 -8.30 -5.95 4.34
C CYS A 137 -8.35 -4.81 3.32
N ALA A 138 -9.27 -3.86 3.51
CA ALA A 138 -9.39 -2.66 2.67
C ALA A 138 -8.10 -1.81 2.60
N ASP A 139 -7.31 -1.76 3.69
CA ASP A 139 -6.00 -1.09 3.65
C ASP A 139 -5.02 -1.87 2.76
N PHE A 140 -5.04 -3.20 2.82
CA PHE A 140 -4.22 -4.06 1.97
C PHE A 140 -4.59 -3.93 0.50
N SER A 141 -5.88 -3.91 0.16
CA SER A 141 -6.32 -3.71 -1.23
C SER A 141 -5.78 -2.44 -1.87
N ARG A 142 -5.53 -1.40 -1.06
CA ARG A 142 -4.93 -0.14 -1.53
C ARG A 142 -3.41 -0.21 -1.63
N VAL A 143 -2.74 -0.89 -0.70
CA VAL A 143 -1.26 -0.92 -0.66
C VAL A 143 -0.64 -2.07 -1.43
N SER A 144 -1.42 -3.09 -1.79
CA SER A 144 -0.98 -4.27 -2.56
C SER A 144 -0.42 -3.88 -3.94
N VAL A 145 -0.98 -2.86 -4.58
CA VAL A 145 -0.48 -2.33 -5.86
C VAL A 145 0.98 -1.87 -5.77
N ALA A 146 1.41 -1.41 -4.59
CA ALA A 146 2.77 -0.98 -4.28
C ALA A 146 3.60 -2.07 -3.55
N LYS A 147 3.10 -3.31 -3.48
CA LYS A 147 3.72 -4.45 -2.77
C LYS A 147 4.09 -4.12 -1.32
N GLN A 148 3.22 -3.36 -0.66
CA GLN A 148 3.39 -2.96 0.73
C GLN A 148 2.44 -3.70 1.67
N PHE A 149 2.82 -3.72 2.95
CA PHE A 149 2.04 -4.31 4.01
C PHE A 149 1.09 -3.30 4.63
N CYS A 150 -0.11 -3.77 4.96
CA CYS A 150 -0.98 -3.09 5.90
C CYS A 150 -0.58 -3.43 7.34
N LYS A 151 -1.25 -2.82 8.32
CA LYS A 151 -1.01 -3.10 9.75
C LYS A 151 -1.22 -4.57 10.15
N HIS A 152 -2.09 -5.31 9.46
CA HIS A 152 -2.38 -6.71 9.81
C HIS A 152 -1.24 -7.63 9.39
N LEU A 153 -0.69 -7.47 8.17
CA LEU A 153 0.49 -8.23 7.74
C LEU A 153 1.69 -7.91 8.63
N ALA A 154 1.94 -6.62 8.90
CA ALA A 154 2.99 -6.21 9.83
C ALA A 154 2.81 -6.89 11.20
N ARG A 155 1.58 -6.92 11.73
CA ARG A 155 1.30 -7.60 13.00
C ARG A 155 1.54 -9.11 12.92
N LEU A 156 1.06 -9.78 11.86
CA LEU A 156 1.27 -11.21 11.66
C LEU A 156 2.75 -11.58 11.70
N PHE A 157 3.60 -10.87 10.94
CA PHE A 157 5.04 -11.15 10.90
C PHE A 157 5.76 -10.86 12.22
N THR A 158 5.21 -10.00 13.10
CA THR A 158 5.72 -9.86 14.48
C THR A 158 5.24 -10.94 15.45
N ALA A 159 4.16 -11.66 15.12
CA ALA A 159 3.59 -12.72 15.96
C ALA A 159 4.08 -14.13 15.57
N LEU A 160 4.54 -14.30 14.33
CA LEU A 160 5.12 -15.56 13.85
C LEU A 160 6.45 -15.89 14.56
N PRO A 161 6.86 -17.18 14.58
CA PRO A 161 8.20 -17.56 15.02
C PRO A 161 9.28 -16.76 14.29
N LYS A 162 10.23 -16.21 15.06
CA LYS A 162 11.21 -15.23 14.57
C LYS A 162 11.95 -15.69 13.32
N GLU A 163 12.46 -16.92 13.31
CA GLU A 163 13.20 -17.50 12.19
C GLU A 163 12.33 -17.66 10.94
N LEU A 164 11.09 -18.16 11.12
CA LEU A 164 10.14 -18.33 10.03
C LEU A 164 9.81 -16.99 9.38
N ALA A 165 9.44 -16.00 10.20
CA ALA A 165 9.11 -14.65 9.75
C ALA A 165 10.29 -14.00 9.03
N ALA A 166 11.50 -14.05 9.61
CA ALA A 166 12.68 -13.44 9.03
C ALA A 166 13.04 -14.08 7.67
N ASN A 167 12.95 -15.39 7.54
CA ASN A 167 13.27 -16.09 6.29
C ASN A 167 12.31 -15.70 5.16
N ILE A 168 11.01 -15.69 5.43
CA ILE A 168 10.01 -15.30 4.44
C ILE A 168 10.17 -13.83 4.04
N LEU A 169 10.36 -12.92 5.01
CA LEU A 169 10.54 -11.50 4.72
C LEU A 169 11.80 -11.22 3.89
N ARG A 170 12.89 -11.95 4.13
CA ARG A 170 14.11 -11.82 3.33
C ARG A 170 13.92 -12.33 1.90
N ASN A 171 13.31 -13.51 1.73
CA ASN A 171 13.00 -14.05 0.41
C ASN A 171 12.07 -13.10 -0.36
N LEU A 172 11.05 -12.56 0.30
CA LEU A 172 10.14 -11.57 -0.26
C LEU A 172 10.90 -10.30 -0.68
N ASN A 173 11.85 -9.82 0.13
CA ASN A 173 12.65 -8.63 -0.23
C ASN A 173 13.56 -8.89 -1.44
N SER A 174 14.22 -10.06 -1.51
CA SER A 174 15.13 -10.38 -2.60
C SER A 174 14.42 -10.60 -3.93
N GLU A 175 13.21 -11.14 -3.89
CA GLU A 175 12.44 -11.54 -5.06
C GLU A 175 11.16 -10.71 -5.22
N LEU A 176 11.11 -9.50 -4.64
CA LEU A 176 9.90 -8.68 -4.53
C LEU A 176 9.16 -8.53 -5.86
N GLU A 177 9.88 -8.46 -6.98
CA GLU A 177 9.27 -8.32 -8.30
C GLU A 177 8.48 -9.56 -8.77
N GLU A 178 8.88 -10.73 -8.31
CA GLU A 178 8.21 -12.01 -8.59
C GLU A 178 7.01 -12.25 -7.67
N TRP A 179 6.98 -11.60 -6.50
CA TRP A 179 5.87 -11.71 -5.56
C TRP A 179 4.63 -10.94 -6.04
N THR A 180 3.48 -11.58 -5.86
CA THR A 180 2.17 -11.05 -6.23
C THR A 180 1.34 -10.77 -4.98
N PHE A 181 0.83 -9.53 -4.86
CA PHE A 181 0.00 -9.09 -3.76
C PHE A 181 -1.43 -8.87 -4.27
N LYS A 182 -2.39 -9.62 -3.77
CA LYS A 182 -3.77 -9.58 -4.24
C LYS A 182 -4.77 -9.52 -3.09
N PRO A 183 -5.81 -8.67 -3.17
CA PRO A 183 -6.93 -8.78 -2.26
C PRO A 183 -7.53 -10.18 -2.34
N LEU A 184 -7.88 -10.76 -1.20
CA LEU A 184 -8.70 -11.97 -1.18
C LEU A 184 -10.15 -11.55 -1.44
N THR A 185 -10.67 -11.85 -2.63
CA THR A 185 -12.08 -11.70 -2.99
C THR A 185 -12.77 -13.04 -2.79
N GLY A 186 -14.00 -13.04 -2.25
CA GLY A 186 -14.71 -14.26 -1.78
C GLY A 186 -15.12 -15.28 -2.85
N GLU A 187 -14.49 -15.29 -4.03
CA GLU A 187 -14.77 -16.25 -5.11
C GLU A 187 -13.95 -17.55 -4.98
N GLU A 188 -13.00 -17.64 -4.04
CA GLU A 188 -12.16 -18.83 -3.85
C GLU A 188 -12.74 -19.84 -2.84
N GLU A 189 -13.86 -19.55 -2.17
CA GLU A 189 -14.51 -20.49 -1.23
C GLU A 189 -15.34 -21.59 -1.93
N GLU A 190 -15.67 -21.45 -3.22
CA GLU A 190 -16.56 -22.40 -3.92
C GLU A 190 -15.83 -23.49 -4.72
N ALA A 191 -14.49 -23.51 -4.77
CA ALA A 191 -13.74 -24.47 -5.58
C ALA A 191 -13.46 -25.83 -4.91
N GLN A 192 -14.01 -26.09 -3.72
CA GLN A 192 -13.82 -27.36 -2.99
C GLN A 192 -15.11 -27.92 -2.35
N SER A 193 -16.25 -27.77 -3.03
CA SER A 193 -17.50 -28.50 -2.70
C SER A 193 -17.73 -29.67 -3.65
#